data_AF-A0A5E4J995-F1
#
_entry.id   AF-A0A5E4J995-F1
#
_cell.length_a   1.000
_cell.length_b   1.000
_cell.length_c   1.000
_cell.angle_alpha   90.00
_cell.angle_beta   90.00
_cell.angle_gamma   90.00
#
_symmetry.space_group_name_H-M   'P 1'
#
loop_
_entity.id
_entity.type
_entity.pdbx_description
1 polymer ?
#
loop_
_entity_poly.entity_id
_entity_poly.type
_entity_poly.pdbx_seq_one_letter_code
_entity_poly.pdbx_strand_id
1 'polypeptide(L)'
;MAKTVGCARKGQTSLELMIVTAIGLAIVGAIFAISITYASDTTRSAQASDAVEKIVKSADLVYALGPGSKTSVDVLMPDGIRNASVYDSRVVIRVGLSSGDADVFSLARENLSGSLTNRSGRQTVTLTVNSSGSVIVNSTG
;
A
#
# COMPACT_ATOMS: atom_id res chain seq x y z
N MET A 1 17.46 -9.50 -70.58
CA MET A 1 16.63 -9.84 -69.41
C MET A 1 17.30 -9.27 -68.15
N ALA A 2 16.90 -8.07 -67.71
CA ALA A 2 17.57 -7.33 -66.64
C ALA A 2 16.76 -7.38 -65.32
N LYS A 3 17.25 -8.21 -64.40
CA LYS A 3 17.31 -8.10 -62.93
C LYS A 3 16.45 -6.99 -62.26
N THR A 4 15.22 -7.33 -61.86
CA THR A 4 14.35 -6.50 -60.98
C THR A 4 14.12 -7.12 -59.58
N VAL A 5 15.09 -7.85 -59.03
CA VAL A 5 14.93 -8.57 -57.73
C VAL A 5 15.52 -7.82 -56.53
N GLY A 6 16.20 -6.68 -56.74
CA GLY A 6 16.93 -5.96 -55.68
C GLY A 6 16.07 -5.09 -54.75
N CYS A 7 14.92 -4.59 -55.21
CA CYS A 7 14.07 -3.67 -54.44
C CYS A 7 13.14 -4.42 -53.46
N ALA A 8 12.58 -5.56 -53.88
CA ALA A 8 11.68 -6.38 -53.07
C ALA A 8 12.37 -6.97 -51.82
N ARG A 9 13.63 -7.41 -51.96
CA ARG A 9 14.40 -7.99 -50.84
C ARG A 9 14.68 -6.99 -49.71
N LYS A 10 14.98 -5.73 -50.05
CA LYS A 10 15.25 -4.69 -49.03
C LYS A 10 13.98 -4.29 -48.26
N GLY A 11 12.85 -4.16 -48.96
CA GLY A 11 11.55 -3.89 -48.33
C GLY A 11 11.08 -5.04 -47.43
N GLN A 12 11.29 -6.29 -47.87
CA GLN A 12 10.99 -7.47 -47.05
C GLN A 12 11.82 -7.51 -45.76
N THR A 13 13.13 -7.24 -45.84
CA THR A 13 14.00 -7.19 -44.65
C THR A 13 13.61 -6.08 -43.67
N SER A 14 13.26 -4.89 -44.16
CA SER A 14 12.77 -3.80 -43.30
C SER A 14 11.45 -4.15 -42.61
N LEU A 15 10.56 -4.86 -43.29
CA LEU A 15 9.28 -5.30 -42.73
C LEU A 15 9.49 -6.38 -41.65
N GLU A 16 10.38 -7.34 -41.89
CA GLU A 16 10.77 -8.35 -40.89
C GLU A 16 11.35 -7.69 -39.63
N LEU A 17 12.25 -6.70 -39.79
CA LEU A 17 12.80 -5.95 -38.65
C LEU A 17 11.72 -5.18 -37.89
N MET A 18 10.77 -4.56 -38.60
CA MET A 18 9.66 -3.84 -37.97
C MET A 18 8.79 -4.77 -37.14
N ILE A 19 8.45 -5.96 -37.66
CA ILE A 19 7.66 -6.97 -36.94
C ILE A 19 8.41 -7.47 -35.70
N VAL A 20 9.69 -7.83 -35.85
CA VAL A 20 10.51 -8.29 -34.72
C VAL A 20 10.61 -7.20 -33.64
N THR A 21 10.79 -5.94 -34.05
CA THR A 21 10.84 -4.81 -33.12
C THR A 21 9.50 -4.60 -32.42
N ALA A 22 8.38 -4.68 -33.16
CA ALA A 22 7.04 -4.53 -32.60
C ALA A 22 6.71 -5.64 -31.58
N ILE A 23 7.06 -6.89 -31.89
CA ILE A 23 6.90 -8.02 -30.95
C ILE A 23 7.79 -7.81 -29.72
N GLY A 24 9.04 -7.39 -29.91
CA GLY A 24 9.95 -7.06 -28.82
C GLY A 24 9.39 -5.99 -27.88
N LEU A 25 8.86 -4.90 -28.44
CA LEU A 25 8.22 -3.83 -27.68
C LEU A 25 6.94 -4.30 -26.96
N ALA A 26 6.14 -5.16 -27.59
CA ALA A 26 4.93 -5.71 -26.97
C ALA A 26 5.26 -6.55 -25.72
N ILE A 27 6.31 -7.38 -25.79
CA ILE A 27 6.78 -8.18 -24.65
C ILE A 27 7.27 -7.27 -23.51
N VAL A 28 8.09 -6.26 -23.83
CA VAL A 28 8.57 -5.29 -22.83
C VAL A 28 7.40 -4.52 -22.20
N GLY A 29 6.43 -4.09 -23.01
CA GLY A 29 5.22 -3.41 -22.55
C GLY A 29 4.40 -4.27 -21.58
N ALA A 30 4.23 -5.56 -21.89
CA ALA A 30 3.51 -6.50 -21.02
C ALA A 30 4.22 -6.68 -19.66
N ILE A 31 5.55 -6.84 -19.66
CA ILE A 31 6.34 -6.95 -18.43
C ILE A 31 6.22 -5.67 -17.60
N PHE A 32 6.26 -4.50 -18.24
CA PHE A 32 6.15 -3.22 -17.56
C PHE A 32 4.78 -3.04 -16.88
N ALA A 33 3.69 -3.41 -17.57
CA ALA A 33 2.33 -3.34 -17.01
C ALA A 33 2.18 -4.21 -15.75
N ILE A 34 2.72 -5.43 -15.78
CA ILE A 34 2.74 -6.33 -14.62
C ILE A 34 3.57 -5.70 -13.49
N SER A 35 4.76 -5.18 -13.81
CA SER A 35 5.68 -4.59 -12.83
C SER A 35 5.08 -3.41 -12.06
N ILE A 36 4.33 -2.54 -12.74
CA ILE A 36 3.62 -1.41 -12.10
C ILE A 36 2.61 -1.93 -11.06
N THR A 37 1.88 -2.98 -11.39
CA THR A 37 0.87 -3.55 -10.50
C THR A 37 1.51 -4.11 -9.22
N TYR A 38 2.58 -4.91 -9.36
CA TYR A 38 3.33 -5.43 -8.21
C TYR A 38 3.97 -4.32 -7.35
N ALA A 39 4.51 -3.29 -7.99
CA ALA A 39 5.08 -2.15 -7.28
C ALA A 39 4.00 -1.40 -6.47
N SER A 40 2.80 -1.25 -7.03
CA SER A 40 1.68 -0.61 -6.34
C SER A 40 1.21 -1.40 -5.13
N ASP A 41 1.09 -2.72 -5.25
CA ASP A 41 0.70 -3.62 -4.15
C ASP A 41 1.73 -3.63 -3.02
N THR A 42 3.01 -3.67 -3.38
CA THR A 42 4.12 -3.60 -2.41
C THR A 42 4.07 -2.29 -1.63
N THR A 43 3.80 -1.18 -2.32
CA THR A 43 3.69 0.15 -1.70
C THR A 43 2.50 0.22 -0.75
N ARG A 44 1.33 -0.30 -1.15
CA ARG A 44 0.13 -0.36 -0.30
C ARG A 44 0.36 -1.19 0.96
N SER A 45 1.00 -2.35 0.82
CA SER A 45 1.34 -3.22 1.96
C SER A 45 2.34 -2.54 2.90
N ALA A 46 3.36 -1.87 2.37
CA ALA A 46 4.34 -1.15 3.18
C ALA A 46 3.71 0.03 3.94
N GLN A 47 2.83 0.79 3.29
CA GLN A 47 2.08 1.88 3.91
C GLN A 47 1.14 1.37 5.01
N ALA A 48 0.43 0.27 4.76
CA ALA A 48 -0.41 -0.38 5.78
C ALA A 48 0.43 -0.77 7.00
N SER A 49 1.60 -1.39 6.78
CA SER A 49 2.51 -1.83 7.84
C SER A 49 3.05 -0.66 8.65
N ASP A 50 3.54 0.38 7.97
CA ASP A 50 4.05 1.60 8.62
C ASP A 50 2.94 2.31 9.42
N ALA A 51 1.71 2.34 8.90
CA ALA A 51 0.57 2.93 9.60
C ALA A 51 0.22 2.17 10.90
N VAL A 52 0.04 0.84 10.83
CA VAL A 52 -0.28 0.05 12.04
C VAL A 52 0.86 0.10 13.06
N GLU A 53 2.11 0.07 12.61
CA GLU A 53 3.29 0.12 13.48
C GLU A 53 3.41 1.49 14.17
N LYS A 54 3.20 2.60 13.45
CA LYS A 54 3.22 3.95 14.02
C LYS A 54 2.11 4.18 15.04
N ILE A 55 0.90 3.69 14.75
CA ILE A 55 -0.22 3.77 15.69
C ILE A 55 0.12 3.01 16.98
N VAL A 56 0.58 1.76 16.84
CA VAL A 56 0.94 0.91 17.99
C VAL A 56 2.10 1.52 18.80
N LYS A 57 3.19 1.94 18.16
CA LYS A 57 4.31 2.58 18.86
C LYS A 57 3.89 3.85 19.60
N SER A 58 3.00 4.63 18.99
CA SER A 58 2.47 5.84 19.61
C SER A 58 1.53 5.49 20.77
N ALA A 59 0.75 4.41 20.66
CA ALA A 59 -0.11 3.93 21.74
C ALA A 59 0.72 3.48 22.95
N ASP A 60 1.76 2.66 22.71
CA ASP A 60 2.68 2.20 23.74
C ASP A 60 3.40 3.39 24.41
N LEU A 61 3.78 4.42 23.64
CA LEU A 61 4.40 5.63 24.17
C LEU A 61 3.44 6.42 25.08
N VAL A 62 2.21 6.69 24.62
CA VAL A 62 1.23 7.44 25.43
C VAL A 62 0.89 6.67 26.69
N TYR A 63 0.76 5.35 26.59
CA TYR A 63 0.55 4.52 27.77
C TYR A 63 1.71 4.60 28.76
N ALA A 64 2.96 4.54 28.30
CA ALA A 64 4.12 4.69 29.17
C ALA A 64 4.20 6.05 29.88
N LEU A 65 3.59 7.10 29.31
CA LEU A 65 3.48 8.42 29.94
C LEU A 65 2.40 8.47 31.03
N GLY A 66 1.45 7.53 31.02
CA GLY A 66 0.43 7.37 32.06
C GLY A 66 -0.90 8.08 31.76
N PRO A 67 -1.88 7.96 32.68
CA PRO A 67 -3.25 8.41 32.49
C PRO A 67 -3.39 9.91 32.20
N GLY A 68 -4.27 10.25 31.25
CA GLY A 68 -4.46 11.64 30.82
C GLY A 68 -3.47 12.13 29.76
N SER A 69 -2.46 11.31 29.42
CA SER A 69 -1.55 11.59 28.32
C SER A 69 -2.26 11.50 26.97
N LYS A 70 -1.89 12.38 26.05
CA LYS A 70 -2.43 12.47 24.70
C LYS A 70 -1.31 12.69 23.70
N THR A 71 -1.35 12.00 22.56
CA THR A 71 -0.51 12.30 21.40
C THR A 71 -1.32 12.31 20.12
N SER A 72 -0.76 12.93 19.08
CA SER A 72 -1.27 12.86 17.72
C SER A 72 -0.15 12.40 16.80
N VAL A 73 -0.43 11.40 15.97
CA VAL A 73 0.51 10.86 14.99
C VAL A 73 -0.09 10.97 13.60
N ASP A 74 0.70 11.48 12.66
CA ASP A 74 0.30 11.47 11.26
C ASP A 74 0.71 10.15 10.62
N VAL A 75 -0.29 9.46 10.07
CA VAL A 75 -0.10 8.19 9.36
C VAL A 75 -0.60 8.33 7.93
N LEU A 76 0.09 7.63 7.03
CA LEU A 76 -0.32 7.54 5.64
C LEU A 76 -1.12 6.26 5.46
N MET A 77 -2.44 6.40 5.35
CA MET A 77 -3.33 5.29 5.07
C MET A 77 -3.19 4.88 3.59
N PRO A 78 -2.98 3.59 3.30
CA PRO A 78 -2.84 3.11 1.93
C PRO A 78 -4.13 3.29 1.13
N ASP A 79 -4.00 3.28 -0.20
CA ASP A 79 -5.15 3.15 -1.09
C ASP A 79 -5.72 1.73 -1.05
N GLY A 80 -7.04 1.61 -1.29
CA GLY A 80 -7.70 0.30 -1.37
C GLY A 80 -8.00 -0.35 -0.02
N ILE A 81 -8.15 0.42 1.05
CA ILE A 81 -8.59 -0.09 2.36
C ILE A 81 -10.00 -0.67 2.24
N ARG A 82 -10.16 -1.93 2.62
CA ARG A 82 -11.46 -2.59 2.77
C ARG A 82 -12.02 -2.37 4.17
N ASN A 83 -11.15 -2.45 5.17
CA ASN A 83 -11.52 -2.29 6.57
C ASN A 83 -10.32 -1.81 7.39
N ALA A 84 -10.52 -0.87 8.30
CA ALA A 84 -9.55 -0.51 9.34
C ALA A 84 -10.25 -0.61 10.69
N SER A 85 -9.66 -1.34 11.63
CA SER A 85 -10.28 -1.64 12.92
C SER A 85 -9.25 -1.72 14.02
N VAL A 86 -9.68 -1.32 15.22
CA VAL A 86 -8.89 -1.37 16.45
C VAL A 86 -9.72 -2.13 17.47
N TYR A 87 -9.18 -3.21 18.01
CA TYR A 87 -9.85 -4.02 19.00
C TYR A 87 -8.84 -4.79 19.85
N ASP A 88 -9.17 -5.04 21.12
CA ASP A 88 -8.27 -5.64 22.10
C ASP A 88 -6.90 -4.95 22.07
N SER A 89 -5.81 -5.68 21.82
CA SER A 89 -4.45 -5.15 21.70
C SER A 89 -3.97 -5.02 20.26
N ARG A 90 -4.86 -5.01 19.26
CA ARG A 90 -4.46 -5.04 17.85
C ARG A 90 -5.07 -3.93 17.01
N VAL A 91 -4.25 -3.44 16.09
CA VAL A 91 -4.67 -2.58 14.99
C VAL A 91 -4.62 -3.41 13.73
N VAL A 92 -5.71 -3.49 12.98
CA VAL A 92 -5.83 -4.27 11.74
C VAL A 92 -6.30 -3.39 10.60
N ILE A 93 -5.56 -3.42 9.50
CA ILE A 93 -5.92 -2.80 8.23
C ILE A 93 -5.98 -3.90 7.18
N ARG A 94 -7.16 -4.10 6.59
CA ARG A 94 -7.37 -4.95 5.43
C ARG A 94 -7.24 -4.12 4.16
N VAL A 95 -6.30 -4.48 3.31
CA VAL A 95 -6.05 -3.83 2.01
C VAL A 95 -6.36 -4.76 0.85
N GLY A 96 -6.96 -4.23 -0.21
CA GLY A 96 -7.14 -4.94 -1.47
C GLY A 96 -5.91 -4.83 -2.36
N LEU A 97 -5.28 -5.97 -2.66
CA LEU A 97 -4.15 -6.10 -3.58
C LEU A 97 -4.60 -6.76 -4.89
N SER A 98 -3.77 -6.74 -5.92
CA SER A 98 -4.05 -7.43 -7.19
C SER A 98 -4.15 -8.95 -7.05
N SER A 99 -3.49 -9.52 -6.04
CA SER A 99 -3.52 -10.95 -5.70
C SER A 99 -4.69 -11.36 -4.78
N GLY A 100 -5.42 -10.41 -4.22
CA GLY A 100 -6.48 -10.64 -3.24
C GLY A 100 -6.43 -9.65 -2.06
N ASP A 101 -7.21 -9.92 -1.02
CA ASP A 101 -7.17 -9.11 0.20
C ASP A 101 -6.04 -9.57 1.12
N ALA A 102 -5.35 -8.61 1.74
CA ALA A 102 -4.30 -8.85 2.74
C ALA A 102 -4.63 -8.16 4.05
N ASP A 103 -4.45 -8.88 5.16
CA ASP A 103 -4.62 -8.36 6.51
C ASP A 103 -3.27 -7.98 7.09
N VAL A 104 -3.09 -6.68 7.32
CA VAL A 104 -1.89 -6.13 7.95
C VAL A 104 -2.25 -5.71 9.37
N PHE A 105 -1.55 -6.24 10.36
CA PHE A 105 -1.83 -5.96 11.76
C PHE A 105 -0.56 -5.78 12.59
N SER A 106 -0.71 -5.05 13.69
CA SER A 106 0.33 -4.92 14.72
C SER A 106 -0.29 -5.06 16.10
N LEU A 107 0.51 -5.56 17.04
CA LEU A 107 0.12 -5.84 18.42
C LEU A 107 0.72 -4.78 19.35
N ALA A 108 -0.15 -4.05 20.06
CA ALA A 108 0.24 -3.18 21.15
C ALA A 108 0.42 -3.97 22.45
N ARG A 109 1.13 -3.35 23.39
CA ARG A 109 1.30 -3.93 24.73
C ARG A 109 0.02 -3.90 25.56
N GLU A 110 -0.86 -2.95 25.23
CA GLU A 110 -2.04 -2.63 26.01
C GLU A 110 -3.31 -2.75 25.19
N ASN A 111 -4.45 -2.73 25.88
CA ASN A 111 -5.75 -2.72 25.22
C ASN A 111 -6.01 -1.35 24.58
N LEU A 112 -6.18 -1.40 23.27
CA LEU A 112 -6.62 -0.33 22.41
C LEU A 112 -8.15 -0.40 22.23
N SER A 113 -8.78 0.76 22.21
CA SER A 113 -10.19 0.90 21.87
C SER A 113 -10.37 2.09 20.95
N GLY A 114 -11.39 2.07 20.09
CA GLY A 114 -11.73 3.21 19.25
C GLY A 114 -11.97 2.82 17.80
N SER A 115 -11.83 3.80 16.91
CA SER A 115 -12.14 3.63 15.49
C SER A 115 -11.13 4.32 14.60
N LEU A 116 -10.85 3.68 13.47
CA LEU A 116 -10.06 4.23 12.38
C LEU A 116 -10.98 4.49 11.19
N THR A 117 -10.70 5.55 10.44
CA THR A 117 -11.40 5.80 9.18
C THR A 117 -10.81 4.90 8.10
N ASN A 118 -11.68 4.42 7.21
CA ASN A 118 -11.27 3.59 6.08
C ASN A 118 -10.94 4.42 4.84
N ARG A 119 -10.57 5.70 5.03
CA ARG A 119 -10.19 6.60 3.93
C ARG A 119 -8.70 6.45 3.63
N SER A 120 -8.31 6.57 2.38
CA SER A 120 -6.89 6.62 2.02
C SER A 120 -6.32 8.03 2.17
N GLY A 121 -4.98 8.13 2.24
CA GLY A 121 -4.27 9.40 2.37
C GLY A 121 -3.76 9.68 3.78
N ARG A 122 -3.24 10.90 3.97
CA ARG A 122 -2.66 11.31 5.25
C ARG A 122 -3.78 11.61 6.25
N GLN A 123 -3.70 10.98 7.42
CA GLN A 123 -4.64 11.17 8.50
C GLN A 123 -3.93 11.40 9.81
N THR A 124 -4.54 12.20 10.68
CA THR A 124 -4.03 12.40 12.04
C THR A 124 -4.80 11.47 12.97
N VAL A 125 -4.05 10.56 13.60
CA VAL A 125 -4.58 9.66 14.62
C VAL A 125 -4.23 10.21 15.99
N THR A 126 -5.25 10.54 16.76
CA THR A 126 -5.12 10.98 18.14
C THR A 126 -5.26 9.79 19.07
N LEU A 127 -4.29 9.62 19.97
CA LEU A 127 -4.29 8.59 21.00
C LEU A 127 -4.38 9.24 22.38
N THR A 128 -5.21 8.67 23.26
CA THR A 128 -5.40 9.18 24.62
C THR A 128 -5.55 8.04 25.61
N VAL A 129 -4.82 8.08 26.72
CA VAL A 129 -4.96 7.07 27.78
C VAL A 129 -6.08 7.49 28.72
N ASN A 130 -7.07 6.60 28.88
CA ASN A 130 -8.14 6.81 29.85
C ASN A 130 -7.66 6.48 31.28
N SER A 131 -8.44 6.87 32.28
CA SER A 131 -8.17 6.58 33.69
C SER A 131 -8.27 5.08 34.05
N SER A 132 -8.79 4.24 33.14
CA SER A 132 -8.88 2.78 33.30
C SER A 132 -7.71 2.01 32.64
N GLY A 133 -6.70 2.69 32.10
CA GLY A 133 -5.49 2.08 31.55
C GLY A 133 -5.61 1.56 30.11
N SER A 134 -6.67 1.91 29.37
CA SER A 134 -6.81 1.62 27.94
C SER A 134 -6.51 2.85 27.09
N VAL A 135 -5.88 2.62 25.93
CA VAL A 135 -5.58 3.68 24.95
C VAL A 135 -6.75 3.80 23.97
N ILE A 136 -7.36 4.98 23.93
CA ILE A 136 -8.39 5.33 22.96
C ILE A 136 -7.73 5.87 21.70
N VAL A 137 -8.06 5.28 20.55
CA VAL A 137 -7.56 5.61 19.21
C VAL A 137 -8.67 6.25 18.39
N ASN A 138 -8.47 7.49 17.97
CA ASN A 138 -9.40 8.22 17.11
C ASN A 138 -8.66 8.78 15.90
N SER A 139 -9.03 8.37 14.70
CA SER A 139 -8.53 8.99 13.47
C SER A 139 -9.41 10.16 13.03
N THR A 140 -8.80 11.26 12.63
CA THR A 140 -9.47 12.39 11.96
C THR A 140 -8.91 12.50 10.55
N GLY A 141 -9.78 12.42 9.54
CA GLY A 141 -9.43 12.34 8.12
C GLY A 141 -10.57 12.69 7.16
#